data_AF-A0A2G1XQ42-F1
#
_entry.id   AF-A0A2G1XQ42-F1
#
_cell.length_a   1.000
_cell.length_b   1.000
_cell.length_c   1.000
_cell.angle_alpha   90.00
_cell.angle_beta   90.00
_cell.angle_gamma   90.00
#
_symmetry.space_group_name_H-M   'P 1'
#
loop_
_entity.id
_entity.type
_entity.pdbx_description
1 polymer ?
#
loop_
_entity_poly.entity_id
_entity_poly.type
_entity_poly.pdbx_seq_one_letter_code
_entity_poly.pdbx_strand_id
1 'polypeptide(L)'
;MTDSPAARGARAAARRLAAAHGPRLEADVEAALHARGPAQYADPASLGSLIVSAAALAWTVYQDLRARTERPARAVVTRRVRLELPADGRTSGDERDGIIAVVVDEVVTDAEE
;
A
#
# COMPACT_ATOMS: atom_id res chain seq x y z
N MET A 1 9.08 -10.08 9.78
CA MET A 1 8.58 -8.70 9.52
C MET A 1 7.17 -8.77 8.90
N THR A 2 6.34 -9.70 9.37
CA THR A 2 5.09 -10.12 8.70
C THR A 2 3.84 -9.52 9.36
N ASP A 3 4.03 -8.78 10.45
CA ASP A 3 3.00 -8.25 11.34
C ASP A 3 3.21 -6.76 11.64
N SER A 4 3.64 -6.01 10.63
CA SER A 4 3.68 -4.54 10.70
C SER A 4 2.32 -3.96 10.30
N PRO A 5 1.99 -2.72 10.72
CA PRO A 5 0.80 -2.02 10.23
C PRO A 5 0.75 -1.89 8.71
N ALA A 6 1.91 -1.75 8.06
CA ALA A 6 2.02 -1.83 6.61
C ALA A 6 1.57 -3.19 6.05
N ALA A 7 1.99 -4.31 6.66
CA ALA A 7 1.60 -5.64 6.19
C ALA A 7 0.11 -5.94 6.43
N ARG A 8 -0.44 -5.51 7.58
CA ARG A 8 -1.88 -5.65 7.87
C ARG A 8 -2.73 -4.77 6.96
N GLY A 9 -2.34 -3.51 6.78
CA GLY A 9 -3.01 -2.58 5.86
C GLY A 9 -2.97 -3.06 4.41
N ALA A 10 -1.85 -3.62 3.94
CA ALA A 10 -1.77 -4.22 2.60
C ALA A 10 -2.76 -5.37 2.41
N ARG A 11 -2.90 -6.27 3.39
CA ARG A 11 -3.86 -7.38 3.35
C ARG A 11 -5.30 -6.90 3.35
N ALA A 12 -5.64 -5.96 4.23
CA ALA A 12 -6.98 -5.40 4.30
C ALA A 12 -7.35 -4.67 3.00
N ALA A 13 -6.41 -3.92 2.42
CA ALA A 13 -6.59 -3.29 1.12
C ALA A 13 -6.79 -4.32 0.00
N ALA A 14 -6.02 -5.41 -0.01
CA ALA A 14 -6.17 -6.50 -0.97
C ALA A 14 -7.57 -7.12 -0.92
N ARG A 15 -8.10 -7.38 0.28
CA ARG A 15 -9.48 -7.89 0.47
C ARG A 15 -10.52 -6.94 -0.10
N ARG A 16 -10.38 -5.63 0.14
CA ARG A 16 -11.30 -4.61 -0.40
C ARG A 16 -11.22 -4.51 -1.93
N LEU A 17 -10.01 -4.58 -2.48
CA LEU A 17 -9.75 -4.44 -3.90
C LEU A 17 -10.03 -5.72 -4.71
N ALA A 18 -10.07 -6.90 -4.07
CA ALA A 18 -10.31 -8.18 -4.71
C ALA A 18 -11.66 -8.23 -5.46
N ALA A 19 -12.67 -7.46 -5.02
CA ALA A 19 -13.94 -7.35 -5.72
C ALA A 19 -13.81 -6.73 -7.13
N ALA A 20 -12.88 -5.79 -7.31
CA ALA A 20 -12.67 -5.07 -8.56
C ALA A 20 -11.55 -5.69 -9.43
N HIS A 21 -10.52 -6.26 -8.80
CA HIS A 21 -9.32 -6.75 -9.49
C HIS A 21 -9.16 -8.28 -9.44
N GLY A 22 -10.11 -8.99 -8.83
CA GLY A 22 -10.17 -10.44 -8.77
C GLY A 22 -9.57 -11.05 -7.50
N PRO A 23 -9.98 -12.28 -7.13
CA PRO A 23 -9.60 -12.94 -5.88
C PRO A 23 -8.12 -13.31 -5.80
N ARG A 24 -7.41 -13.32 -6.94
CA ARG A 24 -5.97 -13.59 -6.99
C ARG A 24 -5.15 -12.49 -6.32
N LEU A 25 -5.71 -11.28 -6.19
CA LEU A 25 -5.01 -10.13 -5.61
C LEU A 25 -4.51 -10.37 -4.19
N GLU A 26 -5.29 -11.07 -3.36
CA GLU A 26 -4.85 -11.41 -1.99
C GLU A 26 -3.60 -12.30 -2.01
N ALA A 27 -3.56 -13.29 -2.91
CA ALA A 27 -2.39 -14.16 -3.08
C ALA A 27 -1.18 -13.41 -3.63
N ASP A 28 -1.38 -12.49 -4.58
CA ASP A 28 -0.31 -11.67 -5.15
C ASP A 28 0.29 -10.71 -4.10
N VAL A 29 -0.53 -10.16 -3.19
CA VAL A 29 -0.05 -9.35 -2.06
C VAL A 29 0.75 -10.18 -1.06
N GLU A 30 0.28 -11.39 -0.71
CA GLU A 30 1.06 -12.27 0.17
C GLU A 30 2.39 -12.68 -0.47
N ALA A 31 2.41 -13.00 -1.76
CA ALA A 31 3.65 -13.28 -2.48
C ALA A 31 4.62 -12.08 -2.43
N ALA A 32 4.11 -10.87 -2.62
CA ALA A 32 4.90 -9.64 -2.54
C ALA A 32 5.42 -9.36 -1.12
N LEU A 33 4.63 -9.61 -0.07
CA LEU A 33 5.06 -9.45 1.33
C LEU A 33 6.16 -10.43 1.74
N HIS A 34 6.17 -11.63 1.15
CA HIS A 34 7.13 -12.69 1.46
C HIS A 34 8.34 -12.74 0.53
N ALA A 35 8.36 -11.95 -0.53
CA ALA A 35 9.51 -11.82 -1.42
C ALA A 35 10.71 -11.24 -0.66
N ARG A 36 11.69 -12.08 -0.28
CA ARG A 36 12.98 -11.65 0.26
C ARG A 36 13.99 -11.47 -0.89
N GLY A 37 14.31 -10.23 -1.25
CA GLY A 37 15.32 -9.92 -2.27
C GLY A 37 14.73 -9.55 -3.64
N PRO A 38 15.56 -9.15 -4.62
CA PRO A 38 15.12 -8.49 -5.85
C PRO A 38 14.20 -9.40 -6.66
N ALA A 39 12.89 -9.17 -6.52
CA ALA A 39 11.79 -9.19 -7.49
C ALA A 39 11.82 -10.22 -8.65
N GLN A 40 12.49 -11.37 -8.51
CA GLN A 40 12.52 -12.37 -9.58
C GLN A 40 11.22 -13.18 -9.71
N TYR A 41 10.28 -13.01 -8.76
CA TYR A 41 8.93 -13.59 -8.81
C TYR A 41 7.79 -12.60 -8.56
N ALA A 42 8.09 -11.41 -8.03
CA ALA A 42 7.14 -10.32 -7.96
C ALA A 42 7.49 -9.38 -9.10
N ASP A 43 6.74 -9.43 -10.20
CA ASP A 43 6.84 -8.38 -11.21
C ASP A 43 6.60 -7.05 -10.47
N PRO A 44 7.59 -6.14 -10.40
CA PRO A 44 7.47 -4.89 -9.65
C PRO A 44 6.35 -3.99 -10.19
N ALA A 45 5.85 -4.29 -11.38
CA ALA A 45 4.68 -3.64 -11.99
C ALA A 45 3.38 -4.47 -11.84
N SER A 46 3.35 -5.48 -10.96
CA SER A 46 2.11 -6.17 -10.55
C SER A 46 1.35 -5.38 -9.49
N LEU A 47 0.02 -5.52 -9.52
CA LEU A 47 -0.90 -4.89 -8.58
C LEU A 47 -0.58 -5.23 -7.11
N GLY A 48 -0.22 -6.48 -6.81
CA GLY A 48 0.20 -6.90 -5.47
C GLY A 48 1.47 -6.18 -4.99
N SER A 49 2.44 -5.98 -5.89
CA SER A 49 3.65 -5.21 -5.57
C SER A 49 3.32 -3.73 -5.33
N LEU A 50 2.43 -3.14 -6.13
CA LEU A 50 1.95 -1.77 -5.93
C LEU A 50 1.33 -1.60 -4.55
N ILE A 51 0.43 -2.51 -4.15
CA ILE A 51 -0.23 -2.46 -2.84
C ILE A 51 0.80 -2.53 -1.70
N VAL A 52 1.76 -3.46 -1.77
CA VAL A 52 2.79 -3.62 -0.72
C VAL A 52 3.73 -2.42 -0.67
N SER A 53 4.20 -1.92 -1.81
CA SER A 53 5.03 -0.72 -1.88
C SER A 53 4.31 0.51 -1.36
N ALA A 54 3.03 0.69 -1.71
CA ALA A 54 2.21 1.79 -1.22
C ALA A 54 1.99 1.69 0.29
N ALA A 55 1.75 0.49 0.83
CA ALA A 55 1.53 0.30 2.26
C ALA A 55 2.80 0.57 3.07
N ALA A 56 3.96 0.11 2.59
CA ALA A 56 5.24 0.39 3.22
C ALA A 56 5.54 1.90 3.23
N LEU A 57 5.33 2.57 2.09
CA LEU A 57 5.53 4.02 1.99
C LEU A 57 4.54 4.80 2.86
N ALA A 58 3.25 4.41 2.88
CA ALA A 58 2.23 5.02 3.72
C ALA A 58 2.60 4.95 5.21
N TRP A 59 3.12 3.80 5.66
CA TRP A 59 3.61 3.65 7.03
C TRP A 59 4.79 4.56 7.34
N THR A 60 5.78 4.64 6.45
CA THR A 60 6.93 5.55 6.60
C THR A 60 6.50 7.01 6.68
N VAL A 61 5.61 7.43 5.78
CA VAL A 61 5.06 8.80 5.76
C VAL A 61 4.26 9.08 7.03
N TYR A 62 3.39 8.15 7.46
CA TYR A 62 2.61 8.30 8.68
C TYR A 62 3.52 8.48 9.90
N GLN A 63 4.61 7.71 9.99
CA GLN A 63 5.56 7.82 11.09
C GLN A 63 6.34 9.14 11.08
N ASP A 64 6.81 9.62 9.92
CA ASP A 64 7.45 10.94 9.82
C ASP A 64 6.50 12.07 10.22
N LEU A 65 5.22 11.99 9.84
CA LEU A 65 4.21 12.96 10.23
C LEU A 65 3.85 12.84 11.71
N ARG A 66 3.73 11.63 12.26
CA ARG A 66 3.45 11.37 13.69
C ARG A 66 4.49 11.98 14.62
N ALA A 67 5.75 12.07 14.17
CA ALA A 67 6.81 12.74 14.92
C ALA A 67 6.57 14.26 15.08
N ARG A 68 5.69 14.86 14.26
CA ARG A 68 5.41 16.30 14.23
C ARG A 68 3.99 16.66 14.62
N THR A 69 3.05 15.71 14.49
CA THR A 69 1.65 15.90 14.84
C THR A 69 1.05 14.58 15.36
N GLU A 70 0.29 14.64 16.44
CA GLU A 70 -0.26 13.44 17.07
C GLU A 70 -1.22 12.68 16.15
N ARG A 71 -1.93 13.34 15.23
CA ARG A 71 -2.85 12.66 14.30
C ARG A 71 -2.69 13.20 12.87
N PRO A 72 -1.80 12.60 12.07
CA PRO A 72 -1.64 12.97 10.67
C PRO A 72 -2.95 12.79 9.90
N ALA A 73 -3.36 13.83 9.18
CA ALA A 73 -4.56 13.73 8.35
C ALA A 73 -4.33 12.73 7.20
N ARG A 74 -5.27 11.80 7.01
CA ARG A 74 -5.24 10.78 5.94
C ARG A 74 -4.95 11.38 4.57
N ALA A 75 -5.61 12.50 4.24
CA ALA A 75 -5.40 13.21 2.97
C ALA A 75 -3.94 13.67 2.74
N VAL A 76 -3.22 14.03 3.80
CA VAL A 76 -1.81 14.44 3.71
C VAL A 76 -0.93 13.22 3.44
N VAL A 77 -1.18 12.11 4.14
CA VAL A 77 -0.48 10.83 3.89
C VAL A 77 -0.73 10.37 2.45
N THR A 78 -1.98 10.34 2.00
CA THR A 78 -2.35 9.95 0.64
C THR A 78 -1.64 10.80 -0.41
N ARG A 79 -1.65 12.14 -0.24
CA ARG A 79 -1.00 13.04 -1.19
C ARG A 79 0.51 12.79 -1.27
N ARG A 80 1.17 12.57 -0.13
CA ARG A 80 2.61 12.31 -0.07
C ARG A 80 2.96 10.99 -0.78
N VAL A 81 2.21 9.92 -0.50
CA VAL A 81 2.40 8.61 -1.12
C VAL A 81 2.22 8.69 -2.64
N ARG A 82 1.19 9.39 -3.14
CA ARG A 82 0.97 9.56 -4.59
C ARG A 82 2.13 10.24 -5.31
N LEU A 83 2.75 11.22 -4.66
CA LEU A 83 3.88 11.99 -5.20
C LEU A 83 5.19 11.22 -5.19
N GLU A 84 5.43 10.41 -4.16
CA GLU A 84 6.69 9.70 -3.96
C GLU A 84 6.72 8.33 -4.64
N LEU A 85 5.57 7.70 -4.82
CA LEU A 85 5.49 6.45 -5.55
C LEU A 85 5.63 6.79 -7.06
N PRO A 86 6.44 6.08 -7.84
CA PRO A 86 6.55 6.30 -9.28
C PRO A 86 5.33 5.72 -10.03
N ALA A 87 5.05 6.25 -11.21
CA ALA A 87 4.11 5.61 -12.14
C ALA A 87 4.75 4.35 -12.72
N ASP A 88 4.01 3.25 -12.78
CA ASP A 88 4.45 1.97 -13.36
C ASP A 88 4.22 1.88 -14.88
N GLY A 89 3.48 2.86 -15.45
CA GLY A 89 3.11 2.91 -16.87
C GLY A 89 2.09 1.85 -17.31
N ARG A 90 1.60 1.01 -16.38
CA ARG A 90 0.65 -0.08 -16.66
C ARG A 90 -0.72 0.19 -16.06
N THR A 91 -0.75 0.84 -14.90
CA THR A 91 -1.97 1.25 -14.21
C THR A 91 -2.31 2.68 -14.62
N SER A 92 -3.58 2.94 -14.94
CA SER A 92 -4.00 4.32 -15.21
C SER A 92 -3.79 5.20 -13.97
N GLY A 93 -3.55 6.50 -14.16
CA GLY A 93 -3.32 7.42 -13.05
C GLY A 93 -4.45 7.40 -12.02
N ASP A 94 -5.70 7.37 -12.50
CA ASP A 94 -6.90 7.36 -11.64
C ASP A 94 -7.06 6.04 -10.88
N GLU A 95 -6.83 4.91 -11.53
CA GLU A 95 -6.89 3.58 -10.90
C GLU A 95 -5.81 3.44 -9.81
N ARG A 96 -4.58 3.86 -10.14
CA ARG A 96 -3.46 3.90 -9.20
C ARG A 96 -3.76 4.78 -8.00
N ASP A 97 -4.30 5.96 -8.23
CA ASP A 97 -4.67 6.91 -7.18
C ASP A 97 -5.79 6.37 -6.28
N GLY A 98 -6.73 5.61 -6.85
CA GLY A 98 -7.78 4.89 -6.13
C GLY A 98 -7.22 3.78 -5.25
N ILE A 99 -6.32 2.95 -5.79
CA ILE A 99 -5.62 1.89 -5.03
C ILE A 99 -4.82 2.50 -3.87
N ILE A 100 -4.03 3.54 -4.13
CA ILE A 100 -3.24 4.23 -3.10
C ILE A 100 -4.16 4.80 -2.00
N ALA A 101 -5.31 5.35 -2.36
CA ALA A 101 -6.26 5.86 -1.36
C ALA A 101 -6.76 4.75 -0.44
N VAL A 102 -7.15 3.59 -0.99
CA VAL A 102 -7.59 2.43 -0.20
C VAL A 102 -6.46 1.92 0.69
N VAL A 103 -5.24 1.80 0.16
CA VAL A 103 -4.10 1.30 0.93
C VAL A 103 -3.75 2.23 2.10
N VAL A 104 -3.73 3.54 1.87
CA VAL A 104 -3.44 4.52 2.93
C VAL A 104 -4.52 4.50 4.00
N ASP A 105 -5.79 4.38 3.61
CA ASP A 105 -6.92 4.27 4.53
C ASP A 105 -6.76 3.08 5.48
N GLU A 106 -6.39 1.91 4.95
CA GLU A 106 -6.17 0.71 5.75
C GLU A 106 -4.96 0.82 6.67
N VAL A 107 -3.83 1.35 6.18
CA VAL A 107 -2.62 1.52 7.00
C VAL A 107 -2.84 2.52 8.13
N VAL A 108 -3.51 3.65 7.87
CA VAL A 108 -3.78 4.65 8.93
C VAL A 108 -4.80 4.11 9.93
N THR A 109 -5.80 3.35 9.49
CA THR A 109 -6.76 2.71 10.41
C THR A 109 -6.05 1.75 11.35
N ASP A 110 -5.24 0.83 10.81
CA ASP A 110 -4.49 -0.13 11.64
C ASP A 110 -3.48 0.55 12.58
N ALA A 111 -2.94 1.72 12.19
CA ALA A 111 -2.04 2.51 13.01
C ALA A 111 -2.72 3.32 14.12
N GLU A 112 -4.04 3.48 14.05
CA GLU A 112 -4.87 4.21 15.01
C GLU A 112 -5.57 3.28 16.01
N GLU A 113 -5.61 1.98 15.73
CA GLU A 113 -6.05 0.91 16.65
C GLU A 113 -4.96 0.53 17.67
#